data_AF-A0AAW1T9W5-F1
#
_entry.id   AF-A0AAW1T9W5-F1
#
_cell.length_a   1.000
_cell.length_b   1.000
_cell.length_c   1.000
_cell.angle_alpha   90.00
_cell.angle_beta   90.00
_cell.angle_gamma   90.00
#
_symmetry.space_group_name_H-M   'P 1'
#
loop_
_entity.id
_entity.type
_entity.pdbx_description
1 polymer ?
#
loop_
_entity_poly.entity_id
_entity_poly.type
_entity_poly.pdbx_seq_one_letter_code
_entity_poly.pdbx_strand_id
1 'polypeptide(L)'
;METKTVCLDDLLMDVDLDSTIEDLNKMVERKMQWRPVNELQRLEGFTDPWEKSLLRGREVPAGTTLRSQGVATGDTIVIVRRELIAEAWQIVGEGNDTSSSDEDDAW
;
A
#
# COMPACT_ATOMS: atom_id res chain seq x y z
N MET A 1 -9.82 6.37 -10.82
CA MET A 1 -8.95 5.69 -9.83
C MET A 1 -9.74 5.60 -8.55
N GLU A 2 -10.20 4.39 -8.21
CA GLU A 2 -10.84 4.15 -6.92
C GLU A 2 -9.74 3.92 -5.87
N THR A 3 -9.98 4.33 -4.62
CA THR A 3 -9.06 4.06 -3.51
C THR A 3 -9.87 3.46 -2.38
N LYS A 4 -9.50 2.25 -1.98
CA LYS A 4 -10.12 1.55 -0.86
C LYS A 4 -9.14 1.43 0.29
N THR A 5 -9.57 1.85 1.47
CA THR A 5 -8.82 1.64 2.71
C THR A 5 -9.39 0.44 3.45
N VAL A 6 -8.52 -0.50 3.84
CA VAL A 6 -8.87 -1.65 4.67
C VAL A 6 -8.16 -1.49 6.00
N CYS A 7 -8.93 -1.28 7.07
CA CYS A 7 -8.41 -1.30 8.43
C CYS A 7 -8.40 -2.75 8.91
N LEU A 8 -7.25 -3.22 9.40
CA LEU A 8 -7.11 -4.56 9.97
C LEU A 8 -7.15 -4.50 11.49
N ASP A 9 -7.40 -5.65 12.11
CA ASP A 9 -7.34 -5.81 13.56
C ASP A 9 -5.90 -5.59 14.09
N ASP A 10 -5.83 -5.16 15.35
CA ASP A 10 -4.55 -4.93 16.03
C ASP A 10 -3.71 -6.21 16.12
N LEU A 11 -2.42 -6.07 15.83
CA LEU A 11 -1.46 -7.16 15.82
C LEU A 11 -0.52 -7.04 17.02
N LEU A 12 -0.70 -7.91 18.01
CA LEU A 12 0.28 -8.04 19.10
C LEU A 12 1.54 -8.71 18.57
N MET A 13 2.70 -8.06 18.76
CA MET A 13 4.00 -8.54 18.31
C MET A 13 5.06 -8.33 19.37
N ASP A 14 5.85 -9.38 19.61
CA ASP A 14 7.10 -9.28 20.34
C ASP A 14 8.20 -8.89 19.36
N VAL A 15 8.80 -7.73 19.59
CA VAL A 15 9.79 -7.13 18.70
C VAL A 15 11.00 -6.70 19.50
N ASP A 16 12.19 -6.88 18.93
CA ASP A 16 13.42 -6.35 19.51
C ASP A 16 13.49 -4.84 19.27
N LEU A 17 13.67 -4.05 20.34
CA LEU A 17 13.75 -2.59 20.27
C LEU A 17 14.96 -2.10 19.46
N ASP A 18 15.98 -2.93 19.29
CA ASP A 18 17.15 -2.61 18.48
C ASP A 18 16.91 -2.91 16.97
N SER A 19 15.77 -3.52 16.62
CA SER A 19 15.34 -3.67 15.22
C SER A 19 14.95 -2.34 14.59
N THR A 20 15.11 -2.24 13.27
CA THR A 20 14.69 -1.07 12.50
C THR A 20 13.18 -1.10 12.21
N ILE A 21 12.62 0.05 11.85
CA ILE A 21 11.24 0.15 11.35
C ILE A 21 11.06 -0.69 10.06
N GLU A 22 12.07 -0.73 9.19
CA GLU A 22 12.04 -1.59 8.00
C GLU A 22 11.95 -3.08 8.38
N ASP A 23 12.69 -3.53 9.39
CA ASP A 23 12.63 -4.91 9.87
C ASP A 23 11.26 -5.22 10.49
N LEU A 24 10.67 -4.28 11.23
CA LEU A 24 9.30 -4.38 11.73
C LEU A 24 8.31 -4.57 10.59
N ASN A 25 8.39 -3.74 9.54
CA ASN A 25 7.50 -3.84 8.40
C ASN A 25 7.65 -5.21 7.70
N LYS A 26 8.87 -5.72 7.53
CA LYS A 26 9.12 -7.09 7.02
C LYS A 26 8.57 -8.18 7.93
N MET A 27 8.53 -7.98 9.24
CA MET A 27 7.89 -8.93 10.16
C MET A 27 6.37 -8.92 10.00
N VAL A 28 5.76 -7.73 9.85
CA VAL A 28 4.32 -7.58 9.60
C VAL A 28 3.93 -8.20 8.26
N GLU A 29 4.70 -7.92 7.20
CA GLU A 29 4.50 -8.51 5.87
C GLU A 29 4.46 -10.03 5.93
N ARG A 30 5.42 -10.66 6.61
CA ARG A 30 5.46 -12.12 6.80
C ARG A 30 4.29 -12.63 7.63
N LYS A 31 3.91 -11.92 8.70
CA LYS A 31 2.82 -12.33 9.60
C LYS A 31 1.45 -12.22 8.94
N MET A 32 1.26 -11.23 8.08
CA MET A 32 0.04 -11.01 7.29
C MET A 32 0.03 -11.75 5.95
N GLN A 33 1.13 -12.43 5.60
CA GLN A 33 1.32 -13.11 4.31
C GLN A 33 1.12 -12.16 3.12
N TRP A 34 1.54 -10.91 3.27
CA TRP A 34 1.50 -9.94 2.19
C TRP A 34 2.60 -10.22 1.17
N ARG A 35 2.33 -9.86 -0.09
CA ARG A 35 3.36 -9.91 -1.15
C ARG A 35 4.54 -9.03 -0.74
N PRO A 36 5.80 -9.38 -1.01
CA PRO A 36 6.92 -8.50 -0.75
C PRO A 36 6.82 -7.12 -1.41
N VAL A 37 7.23 -6.05 -0.71
CA VAL A 37 7.20 -4.67 -1.25
C VAL A 37 7.97 -4.54 -2.58
N ASN A 38 9.08 -5.26 -2.72
CA ASN A 38 9.90 -5.28 -3.95
C ASN A 38 9.23 -6.02 -5.12
N GLU A 39 8.13 -6.75 -4.88
CA GLU A 39 7.33 -7.43 -5.89
C GLU A 39 6.04 -6.66 -6.24
N LEU A 40 5.77 -5.53 -5.59
CA LEU A 40 4.64 -4.67 -5.92
C LEU A 40 4.87 -3.93 -7.24
N GLN A 41 3.84 -3.88 -8.08
CA GLN A 41 3.90 -3.16 -9.35
C GLN A 41 3.86 -1.66 -9.11
N ARG A 42 4.86 -0.95 -9.61
CA ARG A 42 4.94 0.51 -9.57
C ARG A 42 4.43 1.10 -10.88
N LEU A 43 3.33 1.85 -10.82
CA LEU A 43 2.81 2.56 -12.00
C LEU A 43 3.65 3.81 -12.29
N GLU A 44 3.65 4.24 -13.55
CA GLU A 44 4.32 5.47 -13.97
C GLU A 44 3.79 6.68 -13.18
N GLY A 45 4.69 7.52 -12.68
CA GLY A 45 4.36 8.69 -11.86
C GLY A 45 4.15 8.42 -10.36
N PHE A 46 4.10 7.16 -9.91
CA PHE A 46 4.00 6.86 -8.47
C PHE A 46 5.36 6.95 -7.77
N THR A 47 5.57 7.98 -6.95
CA THR A 47 6.85 8.23 -6.24
C THR A 47 6.78 7.99 -4.73
N ASP A 48 5.59 7.84 -4.17
CA ASP A 48 5.38 7.61 -2.74
C ASP A 48 5.98 6.27 -2.26
N PRO A 49 6.35 6.17 -0.97
CA PRO A 49 6.75 4.90 -0.38
C PRO A 49 5.56 3.95 -0.29
N TRP A 50 5.83 2.66 -0.45
CA TRP A 50 4.83 1.59 -0.33
C TRP A 50 4.28 1.45 1.08
N GLU A 51 5.13 1.69 2.08
CA GLU A 51 4.80 1.55 3.48
C GLU A 51 5.22 2.80 4.25
N LYS A 52 4.35 3.24 5.16
CA LYS A 52 4.61 4.31 6.12
C LYS A 52 4.30 3.81 7.52
N SER A 53 5.18 4.08 8.45
CA SER A 53 5.01 3.69 9.85
C SER A 53 4.82 4.95 10.71
N LEU A 54 3.79 4.95 11.55
CA LEU A 54 3.41 6.07 12.39
C LEU A 54 3.47 5.67 13.86
N LEU A 55 4.17 6.46 14.68
CA LEU A 55 4.19 6.34 16.13
C LEU A 55 3.58 7.60 16.74
N ARG A 56 2.50 7.44 17.53
CA ARG A 56 1.81 8.57 18.19
C ARG A 56 1.44 9.70 17.23
N GLY A 57 1.00 9.33 16.01
CA GLY A 57 0.62 10.26 14.95
C GLY A 57 1.76 10.91 14.18
N ARG A 58 3.02 10.51 14.39
CA ARG A 58 4.19 11.03 13.67
C ARG A 58 4.81 9.96 12.78
N GLU A 59 5.17 10.33 11.56
CA GLU A 59 5.86 9.44 10.62
C GLU A 59 7.26 9.12 11.12
N VAL A 60 7.59 7.83 11.09
CA VAL A 60 8.85 7.28 11.58
C VAL A 60 9.67 6.78 10.39
N PRO A 61 10.91 7.25 10.21
CA PRO A 61 11.74 6.82 9.08
C PRO A 61 12.11 5.32 9.14
N ALA A 62 12.02 4.62 8.01
CA ALA A 62 12.26 3.17 7.91
C ALA A 62 13.63 2.71 8.45
N GLY A 63 14.69 3.51 8.27
CA GLY A 63 16.06 3.17 8.69
C GLY A 63 16.39 3.46 10.17
N THR A 64 15.42 3.88 10.97
CA THR A 64 15.63 4.16 12.40
C THR A 64 15.25 2.96 13.26
N THR A 65 15.91 2.79 14.40
CA THR A 65 15.57 1.72 15.36
C THR A 65 14.37 2.11 16.21
N LEU A 66 13.57 1.13 16.62
CA LEU A 66 12.41 1.34 17.50
C LEU A 66 12.82 2.08 18.79
N ARG A 67 13.95 1.69 19.38
CA ARG A 67 14.53 2.36 20.55
C ARG A 67 14.82 3.84 20.30
N SER A 68 15.44 4.18 19.17
CA SER A 68 15.80 5.57 18.84
C SER A 68 14.57 6.49 18.72
N GLN A 69 13.42 5.91 18.41
CA GLN A 69 12.14 6.61 18.23
C GLN A 69 11.31 6.67 19.53
N GLY A 70 11.82 6.10 20.62
CA GLY A 70 11.17 6.11 21.93
C GLY A 70 9.99 5.15 22.04
N VAL A 71 10.00 4.06 21.27
CA VAL A 71 9.04 2.96 21.39
C VAL A 71 9.26 2.25 22.72
N ALA A 72 8.18 2.09 23.48
CA ALA A 72 8.12 1.34 24.73
C ALA A 72 7.12 0.18 24.61
N THR A 73 7.18 -0.75 25.56
CA THR A 73 6.21 -1.84 25.66
C THR A 73 4.79 -1.28 25.79
N GLY A 74 3.89 -1.77 24.93
CA GLY A 74 2.49 -1.33 24.89
C GLY A 74 2.23 -0.13 23.98
N ASP A 75 3.26 0.48 23.36
CA ASP A 75 3.03 1.45 22.29
C ASP A 75 2.40 0.79 21.06
N THR A 76 1.57 1.55 20.35
CA THR A 76 0.99 1.16 19.08
C THR A 76 1.71 1.86 17.93
N ILE A 77 2.18 1.08 16.97
CA ILE A 77 2.71 1.56 15.70
C ILE A 77 1.68 1.26 14.62
N VAL A 78 1.28 2.28 13.87
CA VAL A 78 0.36 2.12 12.73
C VAL A 78 1.19 2.00 11.47
N ILE A 79 1.05 0.87 10.76
CA ILE A 79 1.69 0.66 9.46
C ILE A 79 0.63 0.84 8.38
N VAL A 80 0.84 1.82 7.52
CA VAL A 80 0.00 2.08 6.35
C VAL A 80 0.72 1.51 5.15
N ARG A 81 0.15 0.48 4.55
CA ARG A 81 0.63 -0.11 3.31
C ARG A 81 -0.27 0.30 2.15
N ARG A 82 0.33 0.72 1.04
CA ARG A 82 -0.35 1.03 -0.21
C ARG A 82 -0.01 -0.04 -1.24
N GLU A 83 -1.00 -0.45 -2.01
CA GLU A 83 -0.82 -1.37 -3.14
C GLU A 83 -1.56 -0.78 -4.33
N LEU A 84 -0.89 -0.76 -5.49
CA LEU A 84 -1.50 -0.35 -6.74
C LEU A 84 -2.06 -1.59 -7.42
N ILE A 85 -3.39 -1.63 -7.55
CA ILE A 85 -4.09 -2.69 -8.23
C ILE A 85 -4.49 -2.15 -9.60
N ALA A 86 -4.03 -2.80 -10.66
CA ALA A 86 -4.45 -2.49 -12.02
C ALA A 86 -5.88 -3.01 -12.22
N GLU A 87 -6.86 -2.15 -12.00
CA GLU A 87 -8.26 -2.44 -12.32
C GLU A 87 -8.52 -2.09 -13.78
N ALA A 88 -8.60 -3.14 -14.61
CA ALA A 88 -8.85 -3.11 -16.06
C ALA A 88 -7.72 -2.57 -16.95
N TRP A 89 -7.65 -3.10 -18.17
CA TRP A 89 -6.84 -2.56 -19.26
C TRP A 89 -7.77 -1.79 -20.19
N GLN A 90 -7.54 -0.49 -20.37
CA GLN A 90 -8.25 0.27 -21.39
C GLN A 90 -7.47 0.13 -22.70
N ILE A 91 -8.04 -0.60 -23.67
CA ILE A 91 -7.54 -0.57 -25.06
C ILE A 91 -7.88 0.81 -25.59
N VAL A 92 -6.86 1.66 -25.74
CA VAL A 92 -6.99 2.88 -26.52
C VAL A 92 -6.92 2.45 -27.98
N GLY A 93 -8.08 2.23 -28.60
CA GLY A 93 -8.15 2.15 -30.06
C GLY A 93 -7.69 3.50 -30.61
N GLU A 94 -6.68 3.50 -31.47
CA GLU A 94 -6.41 4.67 -32.30
C GLU A 94 -7.69 4.97 -33.08
N GLY A 95 -8.33 6.09 -32.77
CA GLY A 95 -9.60 6.45 -33.36
C GLY A 95 -9.48 6.59 -34.87
N ASN A 96 -10.05 5.62 -35.60
CA ASN A 96 -10.95 5.89 -36.71
C ASN A 96 -11.85 4.68 -36.99
N ASP A 97 -12.80 4.40 -36.10
CA ASP A 97 -14.01 3.64 -36.46
C ASP A 97 -15.22 4.30 -35.82
N THR A 98 -15.74 5.30 -36.52
CA THR A 98 -17.10 5.81 -36.29
C THR A 98 -18.10 4.76 -36.78
N SER A 99 -18.29 3.68 -36.00
CA SER A 99 -19.44 2.80 -36.23
C SER A 99 -20.68 3.44 -35.61
N SER A 100 -21.30 4.37 -36.33
CA SER A 100 -22.66 4.82 -36.03
C SER A 100 -23.62 3.68 -36.34
N SER A 101 -24.04 2.92 -35.32
CA SER A 101 -25.24 2.09 -35.44
C SER A 101 -26.46 3.00 -35.24
N ASP A 102 -26.87 3.69 -36.30
CA ASP A 102 -28.25 4.16 -36.41
C ASP A 102 -29.13 2.91 -36.64
N GLU A 103 -29.66 2.36 -35.56
CA GLU A 103 -30.79 1.43 -35.62
C GLU A 103 -32.06 2.26 -35.86
N ASP A 104 -32.37 2.50 -37.14
CA ASP A 104 -33.68 2.98 -37.60
C ASP A 104 -34.73 1.88 -37.37
N ASP A 105 -35.31 1.82 -36.17
CA ASP A 105 -36.50 1.03 -35.86
C ASP A 105 -37.75 1.89 -36.10
N ALA A 106 -38.18 1.97 -37.36
CA ALA A 106 -39.42 2.62 -37.77
C ALA A 106 -40.59 1.60 -37.81
N TRP A 107 -41.61 1.90 -37.00
CA TRP A 107 -42.89 1.19 -36.87
C TRP A 107 -43.80 1.36 -38.10
#